data_AF-A0A962K899-F1
#
_entry.id   AF-A0A962K899-F1
#
_cell.length_a   1.000
_cell.length_b   1.000
_cell.length_c   1.000
_cell.angle_alpha   90.00
_cell.angle_beta   90.00
_cell.angle_gamma   90.00
#
_symmetry.space_group_name_H-M   'P 1'
#
loop_
_entity.id
_entity.type
_entity.pdbx_description
1 polymer ?
#
loop_
_entity_poly.entity_id
_entity_poly.type
_entity_poly.pdbx_seq_one_letter_code
_entity_poly.pdbx_strand_id
1 'polypeptide(L)'
;MPSLSSTALRNWLPVFLVLLAGPLAAHDVDVTGVARMFLDEIDSGVYRLSIVDRQVPPIRNLQEVVPVRCEVLEDPRELRFRCDPQLSQSDRLLLPWSLEGLVVVARWSDGTEGSGYFRGTGTVVPVPLSALRAGSSSIAALA
;
A
#
# COMPACT_ATOMS: atom_id res chain seq x y z
N MET A 1 11.85 34.04 69.72
CA MET A 1 12.63 33.13 68.87
C MET A 1 12.03 31.73 68.98
N PRO A 2 11.41 31.22 67.91
CA PRO A 2 11.45 29.78 67.63
C PRO A 2 12.01 29.52 66.23
N SER A 3 13.03 28.68 66.16
CA SER A 3 13.61 28.16 64.93
C SER A 3 12.75 27.02 64.39
N LEU A 4 12.12 27.19 63.23
CA LEU A 4 11.52 26.11 62.47
C LEU A 4 12.61 25.48 61.59
N SER A 5 13.01 24.27 61.96
CA SER A 5 14.02 23.46 61.28
C SER A 5 13.48 22.98 59.93
N SER A 6 14.02 23.53 58.84
CA SER A 6 13.67 23.16 57.46
C SER A 6 14.51 21.97 57.01
N THR A 7 14.04 20.74 57.28
CA THR A 7 14.65 19.54 56.70
C THR A 7 13.65 18.39 56.66
N ALA A 8 12.63 18.47 55.79
CA ALA A 8 11.72 17.33 55.58
C ALA A 8 11.12 17.22 54.17
N LEU A 9 11.71 17.85 53.16
CA LEU A 9 11.16 17.84 51.79
C LEU A 9 12.11 17.32 50.70
N ARG A 10 13.27 16.76 51.06
CA ARG A 10 14.32 16.47 50.07
C ARG A 10 14.31 15.06 49.46
N ASN A 11 13.44 14.15 49.90
CA ASN A 11 13.56 12.73 49.51
C ASN A 11 12.43 12.14 48.64
N TRP A 12 11.45 12.95 48.21
CA TRP A 12 10.30 12.46 47.46
C TRP A 12 10.33 12.85 45.97
N LEU A 13 11.42 13.48 45.51
CA LEU A 13 11.56 13.90 44.11
C LEU A 13 11.72 12.76 43.08
N PRO A 14 12.35 11.59 43.37
CA PRO A 14 12.61 10.64 42.29
C PRO A 14 11.41 9.75 41.94
N VAL A 15 10.42 9.61 42.83
CA VAL A 15 9.27 8.70 42.62
C VAL A 15 8.15 9.38 41.82
N PHE A 16 7.98 10.70 41.95
CA PHE A 16 6.91 11.41 41.27
C PHE A 16 7.19 11.61 39.76
N LEU A 17 8.44 11.51 39.31
CA LEU A 17 8.81 11.72 37.91
C LEU A 17 8.49 10.52 37.00
N VAL A 18 8.33 9.31 37.55
CA VAL A 18 8.08 8.08 36.75
C VAL A 18 6.60 7.90 36.41
N LEU A 19 5.68 8.52 37.16
CA LEU A 19 4.23 8.38 36.98
C LEU A 19 3.62 9.28 35.89
N LEU A 20 4.43 10.14 35.24
CA LEU A 20 4.00 10.94 34.08
C LEU A 20 4.37 10.31 32.72
N ALA A 21 4.90 9.08 32.70
CA ALA A 21 5.05 8.33 31.46
C ALA A 21 3.69 7.77 31.02
N GLY A 22 2.85 8.63 30.45
CA GLY A 22 1.68 8.18 29.69
C GLY A 22 2.11 7.26 28.54
N PRO A 23 1.24 6.36 28.05
CA PRO A 23 1.57 5.52 26.92
C PRO A 23 1.85 6.43 25.71
N LEU A 24 3.11 6.47 25.26
CA LEU A 24 3.43 6.93 23.92
C LEU A 24 2.79 5.93 22.97
N ALA A 25 1.61 6.26 22.47
CA ALA A 25 0.98 5.59 21.36
C ALA A 25 1.82 5.88 20.11
N ALA A 26 2.94 5.16 19.95
CA ALA A 26 3.65 5.08 18.69
C ALA A 26 2.77 4.27 17.72
N HIS A 27 1.84 4.95 17.06
CA HIS A 27 1.14 4.46 15.88
C HIS A 27 1.93 4.82 14.62
N ASP A 28 3.26 4.79 14.70
CA ASP A 28 4.10 5.03 13.54
C ASP A 28 4.18 3.75 12.72
N VAL A 29 3.22 3.63 11.82
CA VAL A 29 3.38 2.82 10.61
C VAL A 29 3.07 3.76 9.46
N ASP A 30 3.94 4.74 9.23
CA ASP A 30 4.07 5.33 7.90
C ASP A 30 4.53 4.21 6.96
N VAL A 31 3.57 3.48 6.37
CA VAL A 31 3.80 2.54 5.29
C VAL A 31 4.22 3.38 4.09
N THR A 32 5.49 3.77 4.08
CA THR A 32 6.12 4.56 3.02
C THR A 32 6.94 3.67 2.11
N GLY A 33 7.17 2.41 2.47
CA GLY A 33 8.01 1.49 1.70
C GLY A 33 7.33 0.93 0.44
N VAL A 34 7.27 -0.39 0.35
CA VAL A 34 6.84 -1.10 -0.85
C VAL A 34 5.67 -2.03 -0.54
N ALA A 35 4.64 -1.98 -1.37
CA ALA A 35 3.51 -2.90 -1.30
C ALA A 35 3.55 -3.95 -2.41
N ARG A 36 2.68 -4.96 -2.33
CA ARG A 36 2.51 -6.04 -3.30
C ARG A 36 1.05 -6.18 -3.69
N MET A 37 0.82 -6.36 -4.99
CA MET A 37 -0.50 -6.54 -5.57
C MET A 37 -0.47 -7.59 -6.69
N PHE A 38 -1.57 -8.34 -6.81
CA PHE A 38 -1.85 -9.17 -7.98
C PHE A 38 -2.86 -8.48 -8.89
N LEU A 39 -2.63 -8.57 -10.19
CA LEU A 39 -3.59 -8.24 -11.26
C LEU A 39 -3.92 -9.54 -12.00
N ASP A 40 -5.11 -10.08 -11.79
CA ASP A 40 -5.56 -11.30 -12.46
C ASP A 40 -6.55 -10.95 -13.57
N GLU A 41 -6.34 -11.45 -14.77
CA GLU A 41 -7.40 -11.55 -15.78
C GLU A 41 -8.17 -12.86 -15.56
N ILE A 42 -9.33 -12.75 -14.91
CA ILE A 42 -10.13 -13.91 -14.46
C ILE A 42 -11.09 -14.42 -15.54
N ASP A 43 -11.43 -13.57 -16.50
CA ASP A 43 -12.18 -13.88 -17.71
C ASP A 43 -11.76 -12.87 -18.78
N SER A 44 -12.11 -13.09 -20.04
CA SER A 44 -11.80 -12.22 -21.17
C SER A 44 -12.19 -10.76 -20.85
N GLY A 45 -11.18 -9.89 -20.67
CA GLY A 45 -11.39 -8.48 -20.34
C GLY A 45 -11.94 -8.18 -18.94
N VAL A 46 -12.03 -9.18 -18.06
CA VAL A 46 -12.44 -9.03 -16.66
C VAL A 46 -11.24 -9.24 -15.75
N TYR A 47 -10.98 -8.25 -14.91
CA TYR A 47 -9.79 -8.21 -14.08
C TYR A 47 -10.14 -8.12 -12.59
N ARG A 48 -9.27 -8.67 -11.76
CA ARG A 48 -9.30 -8.56 -10.30
C ARG A 48 -7.98 -8.03 -9.78
N LEU A 49 -8.04 -7.00 -8.94
CA LEU A 49 -6.92 -6.54 -8.13
C LEU A 49 -6.98 -7.21 -6.76
N SER A 50 -5.86 -7.74 -6.29
CA SER A 50 -5.73 -8.31 -4.95
C SER A 50 -4.50 -7.73 -4.26
N ILE A 51 -4.72 -7.05 -3.15
CA ILE A 51 -3.66 -6.40 -2.37
C ILE A 51 -3.20 -7.37 -1.29
N VAL A 52 -1.90 -7.64 -1.24
CA VAL A 52 -1.32 -8.63 -0.32
C VAL A 52 -1.09 -8.03 1.07
N ASP A 53 -0.59 -6.78 1.10
CA ASP A 53 -0.14 -6.15 2.33
C ASP A 53 -1.30 -5.43 3.03
N ARG A 54 -1.67 -5.89 4.23
CA ARG A 54 -2.84 -5.40 4.98
C ARG A 54 -2.69 -3.97 5.53
N GLN A 55 -1.47 -3.44 5.53
CA GLN A 55 -1.16 -2.14 6.13
C GLN A 55 -1.30 -0.99 5.12
N VAL A 56 -1.46 -1.27 3.83
CA VAL A 56 -1.62 -0.19 2.83
C VAL A 56 -3.01 0.44 2.92
N PRO A 57 -3.14 1.75 2.60
CA PRO A 57 -4.45 2.39 2.55
C PRO A 57 -5.40 1.69 1.56
N PRO A 58 -6.69 1.53 1.90
CA PRO A 58 -7.64 0.90 0.99
C PRO A 58 -7.88 1.76 -0.26
N ILE A 59 -8.06 1.10 -1.41
CA ILE A 59 -8.52 1.77 -2.64
C ILE A 59 -10.00 2.11 -2.46
N ARG A 60 -10.31 3.39 -2.27
CA ARG A 60 -11.68 3.87 -2.02
C ARG A 60 -12.49 4.07 -3.29
N ASN A 61 -11.83 4.41 -4.39
CA ASN A 61 -12.46 4.61 -5.68
C ASN A 61 -11.67 3.86 -6.76
N LEU A 62 -12.12 2.67 -7.13
CA LEU A 62 -11.45 1.87 -8.14
C LEU A 62 -11.49 2.53 -9.53
N GLN A 63 -12.48 3.39 -9.79
CA GLN A 63 -12.64 4.06 -11.09
C GLN A 63 -11.49 5.04 -11.38
N GLU A 64 -10.85 5.59 -10.34
CA GLU A 64 -9.67 6.46 -10.47
C GLU A 64 -8.37 5.67 -10.69
N VAL A 65 -8.37 4.38 -10.37
CA VAL A 65 -7.21 3.48 -10.52
C VAL A 65 -7.12 2.92 -11.92
N VAL A 66 -8.27 2.52 -12.46
CA VAL A 66 -8.37 1.84 -13.74
C VAL A 66 -8.50 2.85 -14.88
N PRO A 67 -8.17 2.47 -16.13
CA PRO A 67 -8.37 3.37 -17.25
C PRO A 67 -9.82 3.76 -17.47
N VAL A 68 -10.05 4.95 -18.05
CA VAL A 68 -11.39 5.57 -18.21
C VAL A 68 -12.42 4.72 -18.98
N ARG A 69 -11.97 3.88 -19.91
CA ARG A 69 -12.85 2.97 -20.68
C ARG A 69 -13.19 1.66 -19.95
N CYS A 70 -12.65 1.48 -18.74
CA CYS A 70 -12.97 0.32 -17.91
C CYS A 70 -14.11 0.67 -16.95
N GLU A 71 -14.99 -0.30 -16.75
CA GLU A 71 -16.14 -0.24 -15.85
C GLU A 71 -15.83 -1.02 -14.57
N VAL A 72 -16.00 -0.40 -13.42
CA VAL A 72 -15.89 -1.08 -12.12
C VAL A 72 -17.07 -2.03 -11.94
N LEU A 73 -16.78 -3.28 -11.60
CA LEU A 73 -17.80 -4.28 -11.29
C LEU A 73 -18.06 -4.26 -9.78
N GLU A 74 -19.30 -3.93 -9.38
CA GLU A 74 -19.65 -3.88 -7.96
C GLU A 74 -19.46 -5.25 -7.29
N ASP A 75 -18.55 -5.31 -6.33
CA ASP A 75 -18.36 -6.43 -5.43
C ASP A 75 -17.88 -5.92 -4.06
N PRO A 76 -18.51 -6.33 -2.94
CA PRO A 76 -18.15 -5.85 -1.61
C PRO A 76 -16.82 -6.42 -1.07
N ARG A 77 -16.25 -7.44 -1.72
CA ARG A 77 -15.06 -8.15 -1.25
C ARG A 77 -13.91 -8.12 -2.25
N GLU A 78 -14.20 -7.92 -3.53
CA GLU A 78 -13.21 -7.97 -4.60
C GLU A 78 -13.14 -6.65 -5.36
N LEU A 79 -11.92 -6.20 -5.66
CA LEU A 79 -11.70 -5.07 -6.55
C LEU A 79 -11.72 -5.57 -7.99
N ARG A 80 -12.89 -5.57 -8.63
CA ARG A 80 -13.07 -6.06 -9.99
C ARG A 80 -13.45 -4.95 -10.96
N PHE A 81 -13.02 -5.12 -12.20
CA PHE A 81 -13.37 -4.22 -13.29
C PHE A 81 -13.34 -4.95 -14.63
N ARG A 82 -14.09 -4.45 -15.61
CA ARG A 82 -14.10 -4.92 -16.98
C ARG A 82 -13.58 -3.82 -17.90
N CYS A 83 -12.82 -4.18 -18.93
CA CYS A 83 -12.41 -3.25 -19.97
C CYS A 83 -12.85 -3.77 -21.34
N ASP A 84 -13.39 -2.87 -22.16
CA ASP A 84 -13.61 -3.11 -23.59
C ASP A 84 -13.06 -1.91 -24.39
N PRO A 85 -12.00 -2.08 -25.20
CA PRO A 85 -11.22 -3.30 -25.37
C PRO A 85 -10.43 -3.70 -24.11
N GLN A 86 -9.95 -4.96 -24.10
CA GLN A 86 -9.12 -5.54 -23.04
C GLN A 86 -7.89 -4.68 -22.72
N LEU A 87 -7.33 -4.87 -21.51
CA LEU A 87 -6.10 -4.20 -21.12
C LEU A 87 -4.93 -4.55 -22.06
N SER A 88 -4.21 -3.52 -22.46
CA SER A 88 -3.13 -3.56 -23.44
C SER A 88 -1.85 -2.95 -22.88
N GLN A 89 -0.74 -3.09 -23.62
CA GLN A 89 0.56 -2.57 -23.20
C GLN A 89 0.62 -1.03 -23.08
N SER A 90 -0.26 -0.32 -23.79
CA SER A 90 -0.33 1.16 -23.72
C SER A 90 -1.00 1.67 -22.44
N ASP A 91 -1.60 0.79 -21.65
CA ASP A 91 -2.38 1.17 -20.50
C ASP A 91 -1.56 1.29 -19.23
N ARG A 92 -2.17 1.91 -18.23
CA ARG A 92 -1.59 2.05 -16.90
C ARG A 92 -2.67 1.99 -15.82
N LEU A 93 -2.32 1.43 -14.68
CA LEU A 93 -3.07 1.59 -13.44
C LEU A 93 -2.44 2.71 -12.60
N LEU A 94 -3.26 3.49 -11.91
CA LEU A 94 -2.83 4.63 -11.11
C LEU A 94 -3.23 4.43 -9.64
N LEU A 95 -2.34 3.85 -8.85
CA LEU A 95 -2.66 3.50 -7.47
C LEU A 95 -2.53 4.74 -6.57
N PRO A 96 -3.58 5.14 -5.82
CA PRO A 96 -3.63 6.41 -5.08
C PRO A 96 -2.91 6.27 -3.73
N TRP A 97 -1.65 5.86 -3.78
CA TRP A 97 -0.83 5.66 -2.60
C TRP A 97 0.44 6.50 -2.68
N SER A 98 0.83 7.02 -1.52
CA SER A 98 2.09 7.71 -1.28
C SER A 98 3.21 6.74 -0.86
N LEU A 99 3.32 5.60 -1.54
CA LEU A 99 4.38 4.60 -1.29
C LEU A 99 5.65 4.94 -2.09
N GLU A 100 6.80 4.48 -1.64
CA GLU A 100 8.06 4.48 -2.40
C GLU A 100 7.94 3.56 -3.62
N GLY A 101 7.18 2.46 -3.52
CA GLY A 101 6.86 1.65 -4.68
C GLY A 101 5.84 0.54 -4.47
N LEU A 102 5.61 -0.21 -5.54
CA LEU A 102 4.67 -1.31 -5.63
C LEU A 102 5.26 -2.42 -6.49
N VAL A 103 5.26 -3.63 -5.99
CA VAL A 103 5.50 -4.83 -6.79
C VAL A 103 4.17 -5.36 -7.28
N VAL A 104 4.04 -5.53 -8.59
CA VAL A 104 2.84 -6.11 -9.20
C VAL A 104 3.20 -7.42 -9.87
N VAL A 105 2.37 -8.44 -9.66
CA VAL A 105 2.38 -9.68 -10.43
C VAL A 105 1.07 -9.75 -11.21
N ALA A 106 1.15 -9.81 -12.53
CA ALA A 106 0.01 -9.90 -13.42
C ALA A 106 -0.10 -11.30 -14.01
N ARG A 107 -1.27 -11.92 -13.88
CA ARG A 107 -1.60 -13.22 -14.47
C ARG A 107 -2.67 -13.02 -15.52
N TRP A 108 -2.38 -13.42 -16.74
CA TRP A 108 -3.23 -13.19 -17.91
C TRP A 108 -4.05 -14.43 -18.25
N SER A 109 -5.16 -14.24 -18.96
CA SER A 109 -6.08 -15.34 -19.31
C SER A 109 -5.47 -16.36 -20.28
N ASP A 110 -4.45 -15.96 -21.03
CA ASP A 110 -3.64 -16.83 -21.90
C ASP A 110 -2.62 -17.69 -21.14
N GLY A 111 -2.59 -17.58 -19.80
CA GLY A 111 -1.68 -18.31 -18.92
C GLY A 111 -0.29 -17.67 -18.80
N THR A 112 -0.04 -16.56 -19.48
CA THR A 112 1.20 -15.81 -19.30
C THR A 112 1.20 -15.03 -17.99
N GLU A 113 2.39 -14.78 -17.45
CA GLU A 113 2.58 -13.98 -16.24
C GLU A 113 3.66 -12.93 -16.49
N GLY A 114 3.53 -11.77 -15.85
CA GLY A 114 4.59 -10.78 -15.79
C GLY A 114 4.63 -10.10 -14.45
N SER A 115 5.82 -9.66 -14.04
CA SER A 115 5.99 -8.96 -12.77
C SER A 115 6.92 -7.77 -12.90
N GLY A 116 6.77 -6.81 -11.99
CA GLY A 116 7.61 -5.63 -11.97
C GLY A 116 7.52 -4.85 -10.67
N TYR A 117 8.56 -4.07 -10.40
CA TYR A 117 8.59 -3.04 -9.37
C TYR A 117 8.33 -1.67 -10.00
N PHE A 118 7.41 -0.92 -9.41
CA PHE A 118 6.96 0.37 -9.88
C PHE A 118 7.20 1.41 -8.80
N ARG A 119 8.03 2.41 -9.11
CA ARG A 119 8.35 3.50 -8.18
C ARG A 119 7.16 4.45 -8.05
N GLY A 120 6.83 4.84 -6.82
CA GLY A 120 5.84 5.87 -6.54
C GLY A 120 6.37 7.28 -6.77
N THR A 121 5.46 8.20 -7.07
CA THR A 121 5.78 9.62 -7.28
C THR A 121 5.51 10.48 -6.05
N GLY A 122 5.23 9.86 -4.90
CA GLY A 122 4.86 10.52 -3.64
C GLY A 122 3.35 10.65 -3.40
N THR A 123 2.52 10.56 -4.44
CA THR A 123 1.04 10.60 -4.31
C THR A 123 0.33 9.50 -5.10
N VAL A 124 1.00 8.96 -6.11
CA VAL A 124 0.50 7.88 -6.96
C VAL A 124 1.62 6.90 -7.25
N VAL A 125 1.27 5.62 -7.40
CA VAL A 125 2.17 4.62 -7.98
C VAL A 125 1.66 4.25 -9.38
N PRO A 126 2.30 4.74 -10.46
CA PRO A 126 1.92 4.41 -11.82
C PRO A 126 2.44 3.02 -12.22
N VAL A 127 1.54 2.18 -12.73
CA VAL A 127 1.85 0.82 -13.19
C VAL A 127 1.58 0.72 -14.68
N PRO A 128 2.54 1.04 -15.57
CA PRO A 128 2.42 0.82 -17.00
C PRO A 128 2.37 -0.68 -17.31
N LEU A 129 1.34 -1.10 -18.06
CA LEU A 129 1.13 -2.52 -18.38
C LEU A 129 2.10 -3.06 -19.44
N SER A 130 2.81 -2.19 -20.16
CA SER A 130 3.91 -2.59 -21.03
C SER A 130 4.97 -3.42 -20.29
N ALA A 131 5.28 -3.07 -19.04
CA ALA A 131 6.22 -3.82 -18.21
C ALA A 131 5.70 -5.20 -17.76
N LEU A 132 4.38 -5.36 -17.66
CA LEU A 132 3.72 -6.58 -17.17
C LEU A 132 3.33 -7.54 -18.30
N ARG A 133 3.21 -7.06 -19.53
CA ARG A 133 2.98 -7.90 -20.73
C ARG A 133 4.28 -8.34 -21.40
N ALA A 134 5.39 -7.63 -21.20
CA ALA A 134 6.67 -7.95 -21.82
C ALA A 134 7.39 -9.20 -21.23
N GLY A 135 6.77 -9.95 -20.31
CA GLY A 135 7.40 -11.12 -19.70
C GLY A 135 8.67 -10.75 -18.91
N SER A 136 8.62 -9.69 -18.11
CA SER A 136 9.77 -9.23 -17.33
C SER A 136 10.14 -10.24 -16.25
N SER A 137 11.14 -11.06 -16.56
CA SER A 137 11.88 -11.96 -15.68
C SER A 137 12.87 -11.18 -14.79
N SER A 138 12.37 -10.27 -13.96
CA SER A 138 13.22 -9.41 -13.10
C SER A 138 12.97 -9.68 -11.62
N ILE A 139 13.09 -10.93 -11.18
CA ILE A 139 13.08 -11.30 -9.74
C ILE A 139 14.44 -11.83 -9.26
N ALA A 140 15.50 -11.65 -10.06
CA ALA A 140 16.88 -11.94 -9.61
C ALA A 140 17.38 -10.82 -8.66
N ALA A 141 16.69 -10.57 -7.54
CA ALA A 141 17.14 -9.71 -6.45
C ALA A 141 16.28 -9.85 -5.18
N LEU A 142 15.85 -11.07 -4.81
CA LEU A 142 15.29 -11.35 -3.48
C LEU A 142 15.77 -12.73 -3.00
N ALA A 143 17.09 -12.95 -3.09
CA ALA A 143 17.79 -14.08 -2.46
C ALA A 143 18.53 -13.59 -1.22
#